data_AF-A0A1H6EHB8-F1
#
_entry.id   AF-A0A1H6EHB8-F1
#
_cell.length_a   1.000
_cell.length_b   1.000
_cell.length_c   1.000
_cell.angle_alpha   90.00
_cell.angle_beta   90.00
_cell.angle_gamma   90.00
#
_symmetry.space_group_name_H-M   'P 1'
#
loop_
_entity.id
_entity.type
_entity.pdbx_description
1 polymer ?
#
loop_
_entity_poly.entity_id
_entity_poly.type
_entity_poly.pdbx_seq_one_letter_code
_entity_poly.pdbx_strand_id
1 'polypeptide(L)'
;YNGSTSFNTSTSPTINSTVNKANSTTTLTSNPNPSTFGQAVILTSTVAIAPPGAGTPTGTVSFFDGATLLGTGTLGGGTATLTTSTLAVGTHNLTAVYGGSTNINVSTSPINVQTVM
;
A
#
# COMPACT_ATOMS: atom_id res chain seq x y z
N TYR A 1 -51.58 -26.37 37.07
CA TYR A 1 -52.63 -26.70 36.09
C TYR A 1 -53.29 -25.40 35.67
N ASN A 2 -53.20 -24.79 34.48
CA ASN A 2 -52.38 -24.92 33.24
C ASN A 2 -52.34 -23.49 32.58
N GLY A 3 -51.45 -23.09 31.67
CA GLY A 3 -50.23 -23.70 31.11
C GLY A 3 -49.89 -23.13 29.71
N SER A 4 -48.60 -22.83 29.43
CA SER A 4 -48.02 -22.30 28.15
C SER A 4 -48.44 -20.86 27.73
N THR A 5 -47.62 -19.99 27.13
CA THR A 5 -46.19 -19.94 26.69
C THR A 5 -45.54 -18.63 27.21
N SER A 6 -44.23 -18.45 27.43
CA SER A 6 -43.16 -18.40 26.41
C SER A 6 -41.76 -18.38 27.03
N PHE A 7 -40.82 -19.12 26.44
CA PHE A 7 -39.37 -18.92 26.55
C PHE A 7 -38.97 -17.68 25.70
N ASN A 8 -37.85 -16.97 25.84
CA ASN A 8 -36.56 -17.19 26.54
C ASN A 8 -36.06 -15.87 27.17
N THR A 9 -35.01 -15.94 27.99
CA THR A 9 -34.19 -14.78 28.37
C THR A 9 -33.49 -14.17 27.15
N SER A 10 -33.66 -12.86 26.91
CA SER A 10 -32.89 -12.13 25.88
C SER A 10 -31.44 -11.93 26.30
N THR A 11 -30.60 -12.95 26.12
CA THR A 11 -29.16 -12.73 25.98
C THR A 11 -28.91 -12.19 24.57
N SER A 12 -28.84 -10.86 24.44
CA SER A 12 -28.39 -10.24 23.19
C SER A 12 -27.04 -10.85 22.80
N PRO A 13 -26.91 -11.51 21.63
CA PRO A 13 -25.62 -12.05 21.22
C PRO A 13 -24.64 -10.89 21.09
N THR A 14 -23.43 -11.07 21.62
CA THR A 14 -22.35 -10.11 21.45
C THR A 14 -22.01 -10.03 19.96
N ILE A 15 -22.48 -8.97 19.30
CA ILE A 15 -22.15 -8.69 17.90
C ILE A 15 -20.64 -8.44 17.82
N ASN A 16 -19.92 -9.48 17.43
CA ASN A 16 -18.49 -9.42 17.12
C ASN A 16 -18.33 -8.83 15.71
N SER A 17 -18.55 -7.51 15.61
CA SER A 17 -18.23 -6.73 14.41
C SER A 17 -16.73 -6.74 14.15
N THR A 18 -16.25 -7.75 13.41
CA THR A 18 -14.92 -7.71 12.79
C THR A 18 -14.92 -6.61 11.75
N VAL A 19 -14.43 -5.42 12.12
CA VAL A 19 -14.24 -4.31 11.17
C VAL A 19 -13.10 -4.70 10.23
N ASN A 20 -13.43 -5.16 9.03
CA ASN A 20 -12.44 -5.46 8.01
C ASN A 20 -11.71 -4.16 7.60
N LYS A 21 -10.38 -4.24 7.44
CA LYS A 21 -9.57 -3.15 6.90
C LYS A 21 -10.01 -2.83 5.46
N ALA A 22 -9.96 -1.55 5.11
CA ALA A 22 -10.18 -1.09 3.74
C ALA A 22 -9.07 -1.59 2.80
N ASN A 23 -9.43 -1.88 1.57
CA ASN A 23 -8.46 -2.20 0.52
C ASN A 23 -7.78 -0.93 0.01
N SER A 24 -6.58 -1.05 -0.54
CA SER A 24 -5.86 0.05 -1.18
C SER A 24 -5.31 -0.38 -2.54
N THR A 25 -5.09 0.60 -3.40
CA THR A 25 -4.30 0.46 -4.63
C THR A 25 -3.02 1.27 -4.49
N THR A 26 -1.91 0.74 -5.01
CA THR A 26 -0.62 1.43 -5.05
C THR A 26 -0.18 1.54 -6.52
N THR A 27 0.31 2.71 -6.92
CA THR A 27 0.98 2.92 -8.21
C THR A 27 2.40 3.41 -7.98
N LEU A 28 3.26 3.26 -8.99
CA LEU A 28 4.66 3.69 -8.97
C LEU A 28 5.05 4.30 -10.31
N THR A 29 5.68 5.47 -10.26
CA THR A 29 6.38 6.10 -11.38
C THR A 29 7.85 6.35 -11.04
N SER A 30 8.68 6.43 -12.07
CA SER A 30 10.11 6.73 -12.03
C SER A 30 10.40 7.88 -12.99
N ASN A 31 11.27 8.83 -12.59
CA ASN A 31 11.68 9.92 -13.45
C ASN A 31 13.10 10.42 -13.10
N PRO A 32 14.02 10.57 -14.08
CA PRO A 32 13.84 10.32 -15.50
C PRO A 32 13.84 8.83 -15.85
N ASN A 33 13.09 8.44 -16.88
CA ASN A 33 13.05 7.08 -17.42
C ASN A 33 13.02 7.13 -18.96
N PRO A 34 14.07 6.68 -19.67
CA PRO A 34 15.32 6.14 -19.13
C PRO A 34 16.16 7.19 -18.39
N SER A 35 17.10 6.73 -17.58
CA SER A 35 18.15 7.54 -16.94
C SER A 35 19.54 7.14 -17.48
N THR A 36 20.58 7.90 -17.14
CA THR A 36 21.97 7.43 -17.29
C THR A 36 22.53 6.98 -15.95
N PHE A 37 23.59 6.18 -15.95
CA PHE A 37 24.26 5.75 -14.73
C PHE A 37 24.64 6.93 -13.82
N GLY A 38 24.39 6.80 -12.51
CA GLY A 38 24.65 7.83 -11.51
C GLY A 38 23.68 9.03 -11.49
N GLN A 39 22.73 9.14 -12.43
CA GLN A 39 21.68 10.16 -12.37
C GLN A 39 20.73 9.89 -11.20
N ALA A 40 20.25 10.96 -10.55
CA ALA A 40 19.18 10.85 -9.58
C ALA A 40 17.84 10.54 -10.28
N VAL A 41 17.26 9.38 -9.96
CA VAL A 41 15.90 8.97 -10.32
C VAL A 41 15.00 9.16 -9.11
N ILE A 42 13.92 9.92 -9.30
CA ILE A 42 12.87 10.13 -8.31
C ILE A 42 11.80 9.06 -8.55
N LEU A 43 11.60 8.20 -7.56
CA LEU A 43 10.51 7.24 -7.48
C LEU A 43 9.35 7.91 -6.74
N THR A 44 8.16 7.90 -7.35
CA THR A 44 6.93 8.43 -6.74
C THR A 44 5.90 7.33 -6.65
N SER A 45 5.49 6.99 -5.44
CA SER A 45 4.39 6.07 -5.18
C SER A 45 3.15 6.83 -4.74
N THR A 46 2.00 6.51 -5.35
CA THR A 46 0.69 7.00 -4.90
C THR A 46 -0.12 5.83 -4.38
N VAL A 47 -0.71 6.00 -3.20
CA VAL A 47 -1.60 5.04 -2.55
C VAL A 47 -2.99 5.66 -2.45
N ALA A 48 -4.00 4.92 -2.90
CA ALA A 48 -5.41 5.32 -2.79
C ALA A 48 -6.20 4.24 -2.04
N ILE A 49 -7.24 4.65 -1.31
CA ILE A 49 -8.17 3.72 -0.66
C ILE A 49 -9.24 3.31 -1.66
N ALA A 50 -9.50 2.00 -1.79
CA ALA A 50 -10.51 1.46 -2.67
C ALA A 50 -11.90 1.48 -1.98
N PRO A 51 -12.99 1.83 -2.70
CA PRO A 51 -14.36 1.74 -2.18
C PRO A 51 -14.68 0.33 -1.65
N PRO A 52 -15.51 0.19 -0.59
CA PRO A 52 -16.23 1.25 0.12
C PRO A 52 -15.39 2.00 1.18
N GLY A 53 -14.08 1.76 1.25
CA GLY A 53 -13.19 2.50 2.15
C GLY A 53 -13.05 3.97 1.77
N ALA A 54 -12.73 4.81 2.76
CA ALA A 54 -12.54 6.25 2.59
C ALA A 54 -11.47 6.80 3.55
N GLY A 55 -10.99 8.00 3.28
CA GLY A 55 -9.95 8.69 4.04
C GLY A 55 -8.61 8.79 3.30
N THR A 56 -7.58 9.27 4.00
CA THR A 56 -6.22 9.41 3.46
C THR A 56 -5.35 8.25 3.96
N PRO A 57 -4.65 7.50 3.10
CA PRO A 57 -3.77 6.44 3.55
C PRO A 57 -2.53 7.01 4.26
N THR A 58 -2.21 6.42 5.41
CA THR A 58 -1.07 6.76 6.26
C THR A 58 -0.13 5.57 6.43
N GLY A 59 1.11 5.81 6.84
CA GLY A 59 2.13 4.77 6.99
C GLY A 59 3.26 4.96 5.98
N THR A 60 3.91 3.85 5.60
CA THR A 60 5.13 3.85 4.79
C THR A 60 4.99 3.00 3.53
N VAL A 61 5.72 3.40 2.49
CA VAL A 61 5.94 2.65 1.26
C VAL A 61 7.41 2.22 1.22
N SER A 62 7.64 0.95 0.91
CA SER A 62 8.97 0.40 0.64
C SER A 62 9.16 0.26 -0.88
N PHE A 63 10.27 0.76 -1.39
CA PHE A 63 10.61 0.73 -2.82
C PHE A 63 11.66 -0.35 -3.09
N PHE A 64 11.44 -1.19 -4.09
CA PHE A 64 12.30 -2.31 -4.42
C PHE A 64 12.73 -2.28 -5.89
N ASP A 65 13.92 -2.83 -6.15
CA ASP A 65 14.34 -3.30 -7.47
C ASP A 65 14.42 -4.84 -7.43
N GLY A 66 13.47 -5.51 -8.08
CA GLY A 66 13.26 -6.95 -7.88
C GLY A 66 13.00 -7.28 -6.41
N ALA A 67 13.91 -8.00 -5.78
CA ALA A 67 13.87 -8.35 -4.34
C ALA A 67 14.69 -7.40 -3.44
N THR A 68 15.46 -6.48 -4.02
CA THR A 68 16.38 -5.59 -3.29
C THR A 68 15.64 -4.35 -2.80
N LEU A 69 15.61 -4.11 -1.49
CA LEU A 69 15.07 -2.87 -0.92
C LEU A 69 15.99 -1.69 -1.27
N LEU A 70 15.46 -0.70 -1.99
CA LEU A 70 16.15 0.56 -2.30
C LEU A 70 16.01 1.58 -1.16
N GLY A 71 14.88 1.55 -0.45
CA GLY A 71 14.59 2.47 0.64
C GLY A 71 13.10 2.56 0.96
N THR A 72 12.74 3.46 1.87
CA THR A 72 11.35 3.68 2.31
C THR A 72 10.99 5.16 2.25
N GLY A 73 9.73 5.45 1.97
CA GLY A 73 9.15 6.79 2.02
C GLY A 73 7.89 6.81 2.88
N THR A 74 7.69 7.86 3.67
CA THR A 74 6.46 8.06 4.45
C THR A 74 5.38 8.68 3.58
N LEU A 75 4.13 8.21 3.71
CA LEU A 75 2.99 8.79 3.00
C LEU A 75 2.62 10.18 3.54
N GLY A 76 2.74 11.20 2.69
CA GLY A 76 2.13 12.51 2.86
C GLY A 76 1.00 12.69 1.84
N GLY A 77 -0.25 12.86 2.31
CA GLY A 77 -1.40 13.07 1.40
C GLY A 77 -1.67 11.91 0.44
N GLY A 78 -1.26 10.68 0.77
CA GLY A 78 -1.34 9.52 -0.12
C GLY A 78 -0.18 9.36 -1.10
N THR A 79 0.84 10.22 -1.06
CA THR A 79 2.06 10.09 -1.89
C THR A 79 3.29 9.85 -1.01
N ALA A 80 4.18 8.95 -1.45
CA ALA A 80 5.50 8.75 -0.88
C ALA A 80 6.55 8.85 -2.01
N THR A 81 7.72 9.41 -1.70
CA THR A 81 8.82 9.55 -2.67
C THR A 81 10.12 8.96 -2.14
N LEU A 82 10.98 8.51 -3.06
CA LEU A 82 12.36 8.10 -2.79
C LEU A 82 13.25 8.55 -3.96
N THR A 83 14.38 9.18 -3.66
CA THR A 83 15.40 9.49 -4.68
C THR A 83 16.51 8.45 -4.60
N THR A 84 16.86 7.84 -5.73
CA THR A 84 17.98 6.89 -5.85
C THR A 84 18.88 7.27 -7.03
N SER A 85 20.20 7.06 -6.89
CA SER A 85 21.19 7.23 -7.95
C SER A 85 22.11 6.01 -8.10
N THR A 86 21.79 4.91 -7.41
CA THR A 86 22.64 3.71 -7.29
C THR A 86 22.20 2.56 -8.21
N LEU A 87 21.22 2.79 -9.09
CA LEU A 87 20.82 1.81 -10.10
C LEU A 87 21.99 1.58 -11.08
N ALA A 88 22.33 0.31 -11.32
CA ALA A 88 23.36 -0.10 -12.26
C ALA A 88 22.93 0.15 -13.71
N VAL A 89 23.82 -0.03 -14.69
CA VAL A 89 23.43 -0.01 -16.11
C VAL A 89 22.59 -1.25 -16.42
N GLY A 90 21.43 -1.08 -17.04
CA GLY A 90 20.52 -2.17 -17.39
C GLY A 90 19.03 -1.86 -17.18
N THR A 91 18.23 -2.92 -17.06
CA THR A 91 16.78 -2.85 -16.86
C THR A 91 16.43 -3.24 -15.43
N HIS A 92 15.68 -2.37 -14.75
CA HIS A 92 15.26 -2.53 -13.36
C HIS A 92 13.74 -2.70 -13.28
N ASN A 93 13.31 -3.71 -12.52
CA ASN A 93 11.90 -4.03 -12.32
C ASN A 93 11.46 -3.46 -10.97
N LEU A 94 11.14 -2.16 -10.97
CA LEU A 94 10.85 -1.41 -9.77
C LEU A 94 9.43 -1.69 -9.26
N THR A 95 9.28 -1.85 -7.95
CA THR A 95 7.96 -1.99 -7.30
C THR A 95 7.89 -1.17 -6.01
N ALA A 96 6.67 -0.74 -5.66
CA ALA A 96 6.37 -0.06 -4.42
C ALA A 96 5.38 -0.90 -3.60
N VAL A 97 5.71 -1.18 -2.34
CA VAL A 97 4.87 -1.93 -1.40
C VAL A 97 4.43 -0.99 -0.29
N TYR A 98 3.14 -0.67 -0.23
CA TYR A 98 2.55 0.02 0.90
C TYR A 98 2.38 -0.96 2.06
N GLY A 99 2.99 -0.66 3.22
CA GLY A 99 3.01 -1.52 4.40
C GLY A 99 1.65 -1.69 5.11
N GLY A 100 0.58 -1.07 4.60
CA GLY A 100 -0.72 -1.03 5.27
C GLY A 100 -0.74 -0.10 6.47
N SER A 101 -1.84 -0.14 7.22
CA SER A 101 -2.01 0.56 8.50
C SER A 101 -2.99 -0.19 9.40
N THR A 102 -3.39 0.41 10.52
CA THR A 102 -4.43 -0.13 11.41
C THR A 102 -5.73 -0.41 10.66
N ASN A 103 -6.09 0.45 9.69
CA ASN A 103 -7.40 0.44 9.03
C ASN A 103 -7.34 0.09 7.54
N ILE A 104 -6.14 -0.07 6.96
CA ILE A 104 -5.94 -0.26 5.51
C ILE A 104 -5.02 -1.46 5.27
N ASN A 105 -5.37 -2.29 4.30
CA ASN A 105 -4.58 -3.45 3.88
C ASN A 105 -3.29 -3.03 3.14
N VAL A 106 -2.31 -3.93 3.16
CA VAL A 106 -1.11 -3.88 2.31
C VAL A 106 -1.53 -3.88 0.84
N SER A 107 -0.82 -3.13 0.00
CA SER A 107 -0.93 -3.24 -1.45
C SER A 107 0.42 -3.01 -2.13
N THR A 108 0.59 -3.60 -3.31
CA THR A 108 1.82 -3.53 -4.10
C THR A 108 1.51 -2.96 -5.47
N SER A 109 2.41 -2.12 -6.01
CA SER A 109 2.29 -1.59 -7.36
C SER A 109 2.48 -2.67 -8.43
N PRO A 110 1.95 -2.46 -9.65
CA PRO A 110 2.51 -3.09 -10.84
C PRO A 110 4.02 -2.81 -10.96
N ILE A 111 4.72 -3.63 -11.75
CA ILE A 111 6.13 -3.40 -12.08
C ILE A 111 6.24 -2.12 -12.91
N ASN A 112 7.08 -1.19 -12.46
CA ASN A 112 7.55 -0.05 -13.23
C ASN A 112 8.94 -0.40 -13.79
N VAL A 113 9.08 -0.44 -15.11
CA VAL A 113 10.36 -0.77 -15.76
C VAL A 113 11.18 0.50 -15.93
N GLN A 114 12.31 0.61 -15.22
CA GLN A 114 13.30 1.68 -15.38
C GLN A 114 14.48 1.17 -16.20
N THR A 115 14.89 1.92 -17.22
CA THR A 115 16.12 1.62 -17.97
C THR A 115 17.21 2.63 -17.63
N VAL A 116 18.42 2.14 -17.37
CA VAL A 116 19.62 2.93 -17.08
C VAL A 116 20.65 2.67 -18.18
N MET A 117 21.14 3.74 -18.80
CA MET A 117 22.12 3.74 -19.90
C MET A 117 23.50 4.24 -19.47
#